data_AF-A0A925LNA9-F1
#
_entry.id   AF-A0A925LNA9-F1
#
_cell.length_a   1.000
_cell.length_b   1.000
_cell.length_c   1.000
_cell.angle_alpha   90.00
_cell.angle_beta   90.00
_cell.angle_gamma   90.00
#
_symmetry.space_group_name_H-M   'P 1'
#
loop_
_entity.id
_entity.type
_entity.pdbx_description
1 polymer ?
#
loop_
_entity_poly.entity_id
_entity_poly.type
_entity_poly.pdbx_seq_one_letter_code
_entity_poly.pdbx_strand_id
1 'polypeptide(L)'
;LLYGPHQLGIPADEAEDRARQVLKMLNLEKHAERPTYMLSGGEKKRVALGSVLTMNPEVLLMDEPTNGLDPRTQSFLIDLLLTLNEAGKTVIIASHDLSMVADMEMSVALLSENHTVEKVGTASDILADEELLLRTNLIHEHRHRHGDQSHIHRHNS
;
A
#
# COMPACT_ATOMS: atom_id res chain seq x y z
N LEU A 1 12.90 1.61 -16.14
CA LEU A 1 11.98 0.52 -15.79
C LEU A 1 12.09 -0.71 -16.72
N LEU A 2 13.17 -0.83 -17.50
CA LEU A 2 13.35 -1.89 -18.51
C LEU A 2 13.94 -3.19 -17.96
N TYR A 3 14.56 -3.14 -16.77
CA TYR A 3 15.28 -4.28 -16.20
C TYR A 3 14.40 -5.53 -16.08
N GLY A 4 13.23 -5.43 -15.42
CA GLY A 4 12.30 -6.55 -15.26
C GLY A 4 11.87 -7.18 -16.60
N PRO A 5 11.32 -6.39 -17.55
CA PRO A 5 10.98 -6.89 -18.88
C PRO A 5 12.13 -7.59 -19.61
N HIS A 6 13.35 -7.04 -19.56
CA HIS A 6 14.51 -7.67 -20.19
C HIS A 6 14.85 -9.02 -19.55
N GLN A 7 14.72 -9.16 -18.23
CA GLN A 7 14.94 -10.46 -17.57
C GLN A 7 13.87 -11.50 -17.93
N LEU A 8 12.68 -11.06 -18.33
CA LEU A 8 11.61 -11.92 -18.82
C LEU A 8 11.74 -12.25 -20.32
N GLY A 9 12.78 -11.75 -21.00
CA GLY A 9 12.98 -11.96 -22.43
C GLY A 9 11.99 -11.22 -23.32
N ILE A 10 11.35 -10.16 -22.80
CA ILE A 10 10.42 -9.32 -23.57
C ILE A 10 11.20 -8.53 -24.63
N PRO A 11 10.71 -8.45 -25.89
CA PRO A 11 11.33 -7.63 -26.95
C PRO A 11 11.55 -6.18 -26.51
N ALA A 12 12.63 -5.55 -26.99
CA ALA A 12 13.05 -4.22 -26.52
C ALA A 12 12.00 -3.13 -26.80
N ASP A 13 11.37 -3.16 -27.97
CA ASP A 13 10.26 -2.28 -28.36
C ASP A 13 9.06 -2.45 -27.42
N GLU A 14 8.65 -3.69 -27.14
CA GLU A 14 7.57 -3.97 -26.20
C GLU A 14 7.93 -3.54 -24.76
N ALA A 15 9.17 -3.78 -24.33
CA ALA A 15 9.66 -3.36 -23.01
C ALA A 15 9.65 -1.83 -22.85
N GLU A 16 10.05 -1.10 -23.90
CA GLU A 16 10.00 0.37 -23.94
C GLU A 16 8.56 0.89 -23.88
N ASP A 17 7.65 0.29 -24.63
CA ASP A 17 6.24 0.67 -24.62
C ASP A 17 5.60 0.43 -23.24
N ARG A 18 5.86 -0.73 -22.63
CA ARG A 18 5.43 -1.02 -21.25
C ARG A 18 6.02 -0.01 -20.26
N ALA A 19 7.32 0.29 -20.37
CA ALA A 19 7.96 1.27 -19.50
C ALA A 19 7.35 2.65 -19.63
N ARG A 20 7.04 3.10 -20.85
CA ARG A 20 6.38 4.39 -21.12
C ARG A 20 4.99 4.45 -20.50
N GLN A 21 4.18 3.39 -20.67
CA GLN A 21 2.86 3.28 -20.06
C GLN A 21 2.92 3.34 -18.54
N VAL A 22 3.85 2.61 -17.92
CA VAL A 22 4.02 2.58 -16.47
C VAL A 22 4.54 3.92 -15.92
N LEU A 23 5.47 4.59 -16.62
CA LEU A 23 5.92 5.94 -16.23
C LEU A 23 4.76 6.93 -16.22
N LYS A 24 3.86 6.86 -17.20
CA LYS A 24 2.65 7.70 -17.25
C LYS A 24 1.70 7.39 -16.10
N MET A 25 1.38 6.12 -15.87
CA MET A 25 0.53 5.67 -14.77
C MET A 25 1.05 6.15 -13.39
N LEU A 26 2.37 6.25 -13.24
CA LEU A 26 3.01 6.66 -12.00
C LEU A 26 3.32 8.16 -11.89
N ASN A 27 2.92 8.97 -12.88
CA ASN A 27 3.26 10.38 -12.99
C ASN A 27 4.80 10.63 -12.93
N LEU A 28 5.57 9.76 -13.57
CA LEU A 28 7.05 9.77 -13.58
C LEU A 28 7.67 10.11 -14.95
N GLU A 29 6.87 10.49 -15.96
CA GLU A 29 7.35 10.78 -17.32
C GLU A 29 8.51 11.77 -17.35
N LYS A 30 8.43 12.84 -16.53
CA LYS A 30 9.48 13.88 -16.43
C LYS A 30 10.76 13.40 -15.75
N HIS A 31 10.73 12.22 -15.13
CA HIS A 31 11.83 11.64 -14.36
C HIS A 31 12.44 10.42 -15.06
N ALA A 32 12.00 10.08 -16.28
CA ALA A 32 12.42 8.87 -16.99
C ALA A 32 13.95 8.72 -17.10
N GLU A 33 14.65 9.81 -17.39
CA GLU A 33 16.10 9.87 -17.56
C GLU A 33 16.84 10.32 -16.28
N ARG A 34 16.12 10.58 -15.18
CA ARG A 34 16.72 11.10 -13.96
C ARG A 34 17.33 9.97 -13.14
N PRO A 35 18.61 10.06 -12.75
CA PRO A 35 19.22 9.10 -11.85
C PRO A 35 18.42 8.90 -10.56
N THR A 36 18.18 7.65 -10.18
CA THR A 36 17.28 7.26 -9.09
C THR A 36 17.69 7.82 -7.73
N TYR A 37 19.00 8.01 -7.47
CA TYR A 37 19.48 8.59 -6.23
C TYR A 37 19.09 10.07 -6.05
N MET A 38 18.80 10.78 -7.14
CA MET A 38 18.35 12.19 -7.15
C MET A 38 16.84 12.35 -6.99
N LEU A 39 16.09 11.26 -6.84
CA LEU A 39 14.65 11.27 -6.61
C LEU A 39 14.34 11.42 -5.11
N SER A 40 13.21 12.06 -4.81
CA SER A 40 12.61 12.09 -3.47
C SER A 40 12.21 10.69 -3.00
N GLY A 41 11.91 10.53 -1.71
CA GLY A 41 11.47 9.23 -1.16
C GLY A 41 10.21 8.68 -1.83
N GLY A 42 9.20 9.54 -2.04
CA GLY A 42 7.97 9.17 -2.74
C GLY A 42 8.20 8.79 -4.20
N GLU A 43 9.04 9.54 -4.91
CA GLU A 43 9.43 9.21 -6.30
C GLU A 43 10.17 7.87 -6.38
N LYS A 44 11.09 7.59 -5.44
CA LYS A 44 11.79 6.30 -5.37
C LYS A 44 10.83 5.13 -5.18
N LYS A 45 9.84 5.28 -4.29
CA LYS A 45 8.79 4.28 -4.09
C LYS A 45 7.96 4.05 -5.36
N ARG A 46 7.57 5.12 -6.06
CA ARG A 46 6.88 4.98 -7.36
C ARG A 46 7.74 4.27 -8.38
N VAL A 47 9.04 4.57 -8.48
CA VAL A 47 9.96 3.84 -9.38
C VAL A 47 10.05 2.35 -9.01
N ALA A 48 10.10 2.01 -7.72
CA ALA A 48 10.11 0.62 -7.27
C ALA A 48 8.82 -0.10 -7.70
N LEU A 49 7.65 0.50 -7.45
CA LEU A 49 6.38 -0.03 -7.94
C LEU A 49 6.36 -0.18 -9.47
N GLY A 50 6.88 0.81 -10.18
CA GLY A 50 7.00 0.78 -11.64
C GLY A 50 7.85 -0.37 -12.16
N SER A 51 8.92 -0.74 -11.45
CA SER A 51 9.75 -1.88 -11.85
C SER A 51 9.02 -3.22 -11.75
N VAL A 52 8.02 -3.31 -10.87
CA VAL A 52 7.15 -4.48 -10.75
C VAL A 52 6.05 -4.44 -11.81
N LEU A 53 5.40 -3.28 -11.97
CA LEU A 53 4.29 -3.11 -12.91
C LEU A 53 4.70 -3.31 -14.37
N THR A 54 5.94 -3.00 -14.76
CA THR A 54 6.40 -3.25 -16.14
C THR A 54 6.48 -4.74 -16.49
N MET A 55 6.60 -5.62 -15.49
CA MET A 55 6.52 -7.07 -15.68
C MET A 55 5.07 -7.56 -15.92
N ASN A 56 4.08 -6.69 -15.70
CA ASN A 56 2.64 -6.99 -15.82
C ASN A 56 2.19 -8.23 -15.01
N PRO A 57 2.48 -8.31 -13.70
CA PRO A 57 2.12 -9.47 -12.89
C PRO A 57 0.60 -9.62 -12.76
N GLU A 58 0.13 -10.84 -12.53
CA GLU A 58 -1.29 -11.13 -12.21
C GLU A 58 -1.61 -10.84 -10.73
N VAL A 59 -0.62 -11.04 -9.85
CA VAL A 59 -0.74 -10.84 -8.40
C VAL A 59 0.33 -9.86 -7.92
N LEU A 60 -0.10 -8.84 -7.18
CA LEU A 60 0.78 -7.90 -6.49
C LEU A 60 0.73 -8.16 -5.00
N LEU A 61 1.88 -8.48 -4.41
CA LEU A 61 2.05 -8.56 -2.96
C LEU A 61 2.81 -7.31 -2.49
N MET A 62 2.28 -6.64 -1.48
CA MET A 62 2.88 -5.44 -0.93
C MET A 62 2.90 -5.46 0.59
N ASP A 63 4.08 -5.17 1.13
CA ASP A 63 4.34 -5.10 2.56
C ASP A 63 4.49 -3.62 2.96
N GLU A 64 3.57 -3.14 3.79
CA GLU A 64 3.50 -1.76 4.29
C GLU A 64 3.70 -0.68 3.20
N PRO A 65 2.90 -0.70 2.11
CA PRO A 65 3.19 0.13 0.94
C PRO A 65 3.01 1.64 1.23
N THR A 66 2.16 2.00 2.19
CA THR A 66 1.87 3.38 2.60
C THR A 66 2.89 3.95 3.59
N ASN A 67 3.67 3.12 4.28
CA ASN A 67 4.51 3.55 5.40
C ASN A 67 5.56 4.61 4.99
N GLY A 68 5.64 5.74 5.71
CA GLY A 68 6.58 6.82 5.41
C GLY A 68 6.24 7.63 4.15
N LEU A 69 5.01 7.54 3.65
CA LEU A 69 4.48 8.44 2.63
C LEU A 69 3.79 9.64 3.28
N ASP A 70 3.85 10.78 2.59
CA ASP A 70 2.96 11.88 2.90
C ASP A 70 1.51 11.53 2.46
N PRO A 71 0.47 12.16 3.06
CA PRO A 71 -0.93 11.82 2.77
C PRO A 71 -1.29 11.85 1.29
N ARG A 72 -0.75 12.81 0.52
CA ARG A 72 -1.05 12.92 -0.92
C ARG A 72 -0.47 11.73 -1.69
N THR A 73 0.72 11.28 -1.34
CA THR A 73 1.34 10.11 -1.98
C THR A 73 0.65 8.81 -1.56
N GLN A 74 0.14 8.73 -0.33
CA GLN A 74 -0.69 7.61 0.13
C GLN A 74 -1.99 7.50 -0.67
N SER A 75 -2.77 8.58 -0.80
CA SER A 75 -4.01 8.56 -1.59
C SER A 75 -3.76 8.14 -3.04
N PHE A 76 -2.71 8.70 -3.68
CA PHE A 76 -2.33 8.30 -5.04
C PHE A 76 -2.05 6.79 -5.16
N LEU A 77 -1.36 6.21 -4.17
CA LEU A 77 -1.05 4.79 -4.16
C LEU A 77 -2.33 3.97 -3.99
N ILE A 78 -3.22 4.34 -3.07
CA ILE A 78 -4.51 3.65 -2.87
C ILE A 78 -5.34 3.65 -4.16
N ASP A 79 -5.51 4.82 -4.80
CA ASP A 79 -6.27 4.96 -6.05
C ASP A 79 -5.70 4.07 -7.17
N LEU A 80 -4.36 4.00 -7.27
CA LEU A 80 -3.67 3.17 -8.25
C LEU A 80 -3.95 1.68 -8.01
N LEU A 81 -3.96 1.23 -6.76
CA LEU A 81 -4.20 -0.18 -6.43
C LEU A 81 -5.63 -0.60 -6.69
N LEU A 82 -6.59 0.28 -6.38
CA LEU A 82 -7.99 0.08 -6.74
C LEU A 82 -8.15 -0.01 -8.26
N THR A 83 -7.53 0.90 -9.02
CA THR A 83 -7.55 0.86 -10.49
C THR A 83 -6.95 -0.45 -11.04
N LEU A 84 -5.85 -0.93 -10.46
CA LEU A 84 -5.24 -2.20 -10.87
C LEU A 84 -6.17 -3.38 -10.55
N ASN A 85 -6.84 -3.36 -9.40
CA ASN A 85 -7.78 -4.40 -9.03
C ASN A 85 -9.00 -4.43 -9.96
N GLU A 86 -9.57 -3.26 -10.29
CA GLU A 86 -10.65 -3.11 -11.28
C GLU A 86 -10.23 -3.61 -12.67
N ALA A 87 -8.95 -3.46 -13.02
CA ALA A 87 -8.36 -4.00 -14.24
C ALA A 87 -8.11 -5.53 -14.20
N GLY A 88 -8.56 -6.23 -13.16
CA GLY A 88 -8.47 -7.68 -13.01
C GLY A 88 -7.20 -8.19 -12.35
N LYS A 89 -6.39 -7.32 -11.72
CA LYS A 89 -5.22 -7.74 -10.95
C LYS A 89 -5.62 -8.16 -9.53
N THR A 90 -4.96 -9.16 -8.99
CA THR A 90 -5.08 -9.50 -7.57
C THR A 90 -4.10 -8.65 -6.78
N VAL A 91 -4.57 -7.93 -5.76
CA VAL A 91 -3.73 -7.11 -4.87
C VAL A 91 -3.84 -7.66 -3.46
N ILE A 92 -2.70 -7.99 -2.86
CA ILE A 92 -2.57 -8.44 -1.47
C ILE A 92 -1.69 -7.44 -0.74
N ILE A 93 -2.23 -6.88 0.34
CA ILE A 93 -1.54 -5.88 1.14
C ILE A 93 -1.41 -6.39 2.58
N ALA A 94 -0.21 -6.35 3.12
CA ALA A 94 0.03 -6.47 4.54
C ALA A 94 0.20 -5.05 5.11
N SER A 95 -0.65 -4.68 6.07
CA SER A 95 -0.51 -3.41 6.78
C SER A 95 -1.17 -3.43 8.16
N HIS A 96 -0.64 -2.58 9.04
CA HIS A 96 -1.28 -2.22 10.32
C HIS A 96 -2.10 -0.91 10.22
N ASP A 97 -2.09 -0.22 9.08
CA ASP A 97 -2.81 1.04 8.87
C ASP A 97 -4.32 0.78 8.69
N LEU A 98 -5.08 1.00 9.77
CA LEU A 98 -6.53 0.85 9.77
C LEU A 98 -7.26 1.88 8.90
N SER A 99 -6.65 3.03 8.62
CA SER A 99 -7.24 4.05 7.75
C SER A 99 -7.26 3.57 6.29
N MET A 100 -6.17 2.94 5.84
CA MET A 100 -6.10 2.31 4.52
C MET A 100 -7.13 1.18 4.39
N VAL A 101 -7.31 0.37 5.44
CA VAL A 101 -8.32 -0.70 5.45
C VAL A 101 -9.73 -0.12 5.28
N ALA A 102 -10.02 1.01 5.91
CA ALA A 102 -11.31 1.70 5.78
C ALA A 102 -11.55 2.25 4.37
N ASP A 103 -10.51 2.78 3.72
CA ASP A 103 -10.63 3.42 2.40
C ASP A 103 -10.84 2.44 1.24
N MET A 104 -10.44 1.17 1.38
CA MET A 104 -10.37 0.21 0.26
C MET A 104 -11.49 -0.84 0.23
N GLU A 105 -12.41 -0.85 1.21
CA GLU A 105 -13.54 -1.81 1.32
C GLU A 105 -13.20 -3.28 0.95
N MET A 106 -12.01 -3.73 1.32
CA MET A 106 -11.49 -5.04 0.92
C MET A 106 -11.94 -6.17 1.85
N SER A 107 -11.75 -7.42 1.39
CA SER A 107 -11.73 -8.57 2.30
C SER A 107 -10.44 -8.53 3.12
N VAL A 108 -10.56 -8.66 4.44
CA VAL A 108 -9.47 -8.52 5.40
C VAL A 108 -9.32 -9.82 6.18
N ALA A 109 -8.09 -10.30 6.28
CA ALA A 109 -7.70 -11.34 7.22
C ALA A 109 -6.86 -10.68 8.33
N LEU A 110 -7.32 -10.76 9.57
CA LEU A 110 -6.62 -10.21 10.72
C LEU A 110 -5.74 -11.29 11.34
N LEU A 111 -4.44 -10.99 11.48
CA LEU A 111 -3.45 -11.88 12.08
C LEU A 111 -3.16 -11.49 13.53
N SER A 112 -3.01 -12.47 14.41
CA SER A 112 -2.54 -12.28 15.78
C SER A 112 -1.01 -12.22 15.87
N GLU A 113 -0.50 -11.87 17.05
CA GLU A 113 0.93 -11.95 17.38
C GLU A 113 1.48 -13.39 17.30
N ASN A 114 0.62 -14.40 17.37
CA ASN A 114 1.00 -15.81 17.22
C ASN A 114 1.02 -16.26 15.76
N HIS A 115 0.92 -15.32 14.80
CA HIS A 115 0.86 -15.57 13.36
C HIS A 115 -0.31 -16.48 12.93
N THR A 116 -1.43 -16.41 13.66
CA THR A 116 -2.68 -17.12 13.34
C THR A 116 -3.73 -16.15 12.81
N VAL A 117 -4.61 -16.62 11.93
CA VAL A 117 -5.77 -15.84 11.47
C VAL A 117 -6.83 -15.86 12.56
N GLU A 118 -7.15 -14.69 13.11
CA GLU A 118 -8.18 -14.53 14.14
C GLU A 118 -9.57 -14.35 13.54
N LYS A 119 -9.66 -13.61 12.43
CA LYS A 119 -10.92 -13.30 11.75
C LYS A 119 -10.67 -13.00 10.28
N VAL A 120 -11.63 -13.40 9.45
CA VAL A 120 -11.71 -12.99 8.03
C VAL A 120 -13.08 -12.38 7.81
N GLY A 121 -13.14 -11.21 7.19
CA GLY A 121 -14.39 -10.49 6.95
C GLY A 121 -14.21 -9.28 6.05
N THR A 122 -15.25 -8.47 5.92
CA THR A 122 -15.12 -7.17 5.25
C THR A 122 -14.33 -6.19 6.12
N ALA A 123 -13.78 -5.13 5.52
CA ALA A 123 -13.17 -4.03 6.26
C ALA A 123 -14.10 -3.51 7.37
N SER A 124 -15.40 -3.29 7.07
CA SER A 124 -16.38 -2.85 8.06
C SER A 124 -16.57 -3.84 9.22
N ASP A 125 -16.61 -5.14 8.94
CA ASP A 125 -16.78 -6.18 9.98
C ASP A 125 -15.56 -6.32 10.90
N ILE A 126 -14.36 -6.08 10.38
CA ILE A 126 -13.13 -6.07 11.16
C ILE A 126 -13.03 -4.78 11.98
N LEU A 127 -13.28 -3.63 11.37
CA LEU A 127 -13.17 -2.32 12.02
C LEU A 127 -14.22 -2.10 13.12
N ALA A 128 -15.37 -2.76 13.04
CA ALA A 128 -16.41 -2.70 14.07
C ALA A 128 -16.09 -3.54 15.33
N ASP A 129 -15.09 -4.42 15.27
CA ASP A 129 -14.75 -5.37 16.35
C ASP A 129 -13.64 -4.79 17.25
N GLU A 130 -14.00 -3.81 18.11
CA GLU A 130 -13.03 -3.11 18.97
C GLU A 130 -12.25 -4.07 19.89
N GLU A 131 -12.89 -5.11 20.42
CA GLU A 131 -12.24 -6.10 21.30
C GLU A 131 -11.17 -6.89 20.53
N LEU A 132 -11.46 -7.30 19.29
CA LEU A 132 -10.48 -7.95 18.42
C LEU A 132 -9.29 -7.02 18.15
N LEU A 133 -9.54 -5.77 17.76
CA LEU A 133 -8.47 -4.82 17.44
C LEU A 133 -7.57 -4.52 18.66
N LEU A 134 -8.15 -4.42 19.85
CA LEU A 134 -7.42 -4.22 21.11
C LEU A 134 -6.53 -5.44 21.44
N ARG A 135 -7.09 -6.64 21.41
CA ARG A 135 -6.35 -7.85 21.78
C ARG A 135 -5.26 -8.22 20.78
N THR A 136 -5.36 -7.76 19.54
CA THR A 136 -4.32 -7.92 18.51
C THR A 136 -3.43 -6.70 18.35
N ASN A 137 -3.45 -5.77 19.30
CA ASN A 137 -2.51 -4.66 19.36
C ASN A 137 -2.57 -3.75 18.11
N LEU A 138 -3.72 -3.66 17.45
CA LEU A 138 -3.96 -2.76 16.30
C LEU A 138 -4.50 -1.40 16.74
N ILE A 139 -5.17 -1.36 17.89
CA ILE A 139 -5.54 -0.14 18.60
C ILE A 139 -5.15 -0.24 20.08
N HIS A 140 -4.94 0.90 20.74
CA HIS A 140 -4.58 0.97 22.15
C HIS A 140 -5.32 2.10 22.86
N GLU A 141 -5.63 1.89 24.14
CA GLU A 141 -6.12 2.95 25.01
C GLU A 141 -4.94 3.76 25.60
N HIS A 142 -4.69 4.96 25.09
CA HIS A 142 -3.80 5.92 25.74
C HIS A 142 -4.58 6.88 26.64
N ARG A 143 -4.25 6.89 27.93
CA ARG A 143 -4.83 7.81 28.92
C ARG A 143 -3.97 9.08 28.98
N HIS A 144 -4.46 10.22 28.51
CA HIS A 144 -3.78 11.52 28.64
C HIS A 144 -4.33 12.30 29.84
N ARG A 145 -3.43 12.93 30.61
CA ARG A 145 -3.78 13.80 31.75
C ARG A 145 -3.48 15.25 31.40
N HIS A 146 -4.51 16.10 31.34
CA HIS A 146 -4.38 17.55 31.21
C HIS A 146 -4.83 18.20 32.51
N GLY A 147 -3.88 18.62 33.36
CA GLY A 147 -4.19 19.14 34.70
C GLY A 147 -4.88 18.09 35.57
N ASP A 148 -6.02 18.44 36.16
CA ASP A 148 -6.78 17.56 37.07
C ASP A 148 -7.90 16.75 36.37
N GLN A 149 -7.92 16.74 35.03
CA GLN A 149 -8.86 15.96 34.24
C GLN A 149 -8.12 14.93 33.36
N SER A 150 -8.61 13.68 33.38
CA SER A 150 -8.15 12.60 32.51
C SER A 150 -9.13 12.41 31.36
N HIS A 151 -8.63 12.45 30.12
CA HIS A 151 -9.40 12.14 28.92
C HIS A 151 -8.80 10.91 28.22
N ILE A 152 -9.66 10.08 27.63
CA ILE A 152 -9.28 8.93 26.81
C ILE A 152 -9.44 9.38 25.35
N HIS A 153 -8.34 9.42 24.61
CA HIS A 153 -8.35 9.63 23.16
C HIS A 153 -7.91 8.33 22.48
N ARG A 154 -8.69 7.89 21.49
CA ARG A 154 -8.40 6.72 20.66
C ARG A 154 -7.59 7.20 19.47
N HIS A 155 -6.37 6.71 19.31
CA HIS A 155 -5.59 6.89 18.09
C HIS A 155 -5.54 5.55 17.35
N ASN A 156 -5.88 5.58 16.07
CA ASN A 156 -5.49 4.50 15.16
C ASN A 156 -3.99 4.67 14.91
N SER A 157 -3.25 3.57 15.10
CA SER A 157 -1.81 3.49 14.80
C SER A 157 -1.51 3.82 13.35
#